data_AF-A0A9P5YPG2-F1
#
_entry.id   AF-A0A9P5YPG2-F1
#
_cell.length_a   1.000
_cell.length_b   1.000
_cell.length_c   1.000
_cell.angle_alpha   90.00
_cell.angle_beta   90.00
_cell.angle_gamma   90.00
#
_symmetry.space_group_name_H-M   'P 1'
#
loop_
_entity.id
_entity.type
_entity.pdbx_description
1 polymer ?
#
loop_
_entity_poly.entity_id
_entity_poly.type
_entity_poly.pdbx_seq_one_letter_code
_entity_poly.pdbx_strand_id
1 'polypeptide(L)'
;MLPQILSTLALAAVASAAVAKAVPPSLRGAWYKPPVALNTTDKFTDTASIVSAVQAQKVTANKVITNAATTISPSTPEGYELVFGPTNGANNAPGYMGFTFLSSYDVDACAHQCNTRGADAQGGACQYFNIWRAVVNGVPTTYTCSMYYIVADVSTAVNTGQGNLQVTLSRGYKRKNLAIDGGFEGYNACSFFCFDESYANWVGTSPAGGDFDASIFFYQPYAHSGNAVALLGSAEGSDALSGTLTAGAPLNTVAGKHYSIGFFHASSFSSPAEEAAAFVDVKWNGATVATIHPGFSNWQFFQFPVTAAGHDILSFHGGAAPAWSFLDDITVFQV
;
A
#
# COMPACT_ATOMS: atom_id res chain seq x y z
N MET A 1 38.49 72.69 20.03
CA MET A 1 37.85 73.22 18.80
C MET A 1 38.30 72.36 17.62
N LEU A 2 37.34 71.68 16.97
CA LEU A 2 37.39 71.07 15.62
C LEU A 2 38.34 69.85 15.39
N PRO A 3 38.02 68.93 14.46
CA PRO A 3 37.15 67.79 14.75
C PRO A 3 37.71 66.40 14.33
N GLN A 4 37.09 65.35 14.88
CA GLN A 4 37.19 63.94 14.45
C GLN A 4 36.60 63.75 13.05
N ILE A 5 37.32 63.03 12.18
CA ILE A 5 36.79 62.48 10.93
C ILE A 5 36.91 60.96 11.02
N LEU A 6 35.81 60.29 11.39
CA LEU A 6 35.61 58.87 11.14
C LEU A 6 35.25 58.71 9.67
N SER A 7 36.08 57.98 8.92
CA SER A 7 35.75 57.52 7.57
C SER A 7 35.29 56.07 7.66
N THR A 8 33.97 55.88 7.71
CA THR A 8 33.32 54.59 7.50
C THR A 8 33.23 54.32 6.00
N LEU A 9 34.16 53.52 5.48
CA LEU A 9 34.05 52.97 4.13
C LEU A 9 33.05 51.80 4.19
N ALA A 10 31.82 52.04 3.74
CA ALA A 10 30.82 51.00 3.57
C ALA A 10 31.19 50.15 2.34
N LEU A 11 31.63 48.91 2.57
CA LEU A 11 31.84 47.93 1.52
C LEU A 11 30.46 47.35 1.14
N ALA A 12 29.87 47.87 0.06
CA ALA A 12 28.67 47.29 -0.52
C ALA A 12 29.05 46.00 -1.26
N ALA A 13 28.95 44.86 -0.58
CA ALA A 13 29.00 43.55 -1.21
C ALA A 13 27.70 43.37 -2.00
N VAL A 14 27.77 43.53 -3.32
CA VAL A 14 26.69 43.12 -4.23
C VAL A 14 26.72 41.60 -4.25
N ALA A 15 25.91 40.98 -3.39
CA ALA A 15 25.60 39.56 -3.49
C ALA A 15 24.76 39.38 -4.76
N SER A 16 25.42 39.05 -5.89
CA SER A 16 24.73 38.39 -6.99
C SER A 16 24.25 37.05 -6.47
N ALA A 17 23.00 36.99 -6.02
CA ALA A 17 22.28 35.74 -5.92
C ALA A 17 22.18 35.20 -7.35
N ALA A 18 23.13 34.35 -7.73
CA ALA A 18 22.94 33.48 -8.86
C ALA A 18 21.70 32.67 -8.53
N VAL A 19 20.58 33.03 -9.15
CA VAL A 19 19.40 32.18 -9.19
C VAL A 19 19.85 30.97 -10.01
N ALA A 20 20.46 29.99 -9.35
CA ALA A 20 20.58 28.67 -9.89
C ALA A 20 19.13 28.27 -10.14
N LYS A 21 18.74 28.21 -11.42
CA LYS A 21 17.52 27.51 -11.79
C LYS A 21 17.72 26.10 -11.26
N ALA A 22 17.12 25.79 -10.11
CA ALA A 22 17.01 24.43 -9.63
C ALA A 22 16.35 23.66 -10.76
N VAL A 23 17.18 22.91 -11.49
CA VAL A 23 16.71 21.96 -12.48
C VAL A 23 16.12 20.84 -11.64
N PRO A 24 14.78 20.67 -11.63
CA PRO A 24 14.14 19.65 -10.81
C PRO A 24 14.78 18.29 -11.12
N PRO A 25 14.82 17.34 -10.17
CA PRO A 25 15.42 16.03 -10.42
C PRO A 25 14.91 15.36 -11.69
N SER A 26 13.64 15.59 -12.06
CA SER A 26 13.03 15.14 -13.33
C SER A 26 13.76 15.59 -14.61
N LEU A 27 14.61 16.61 -14.53
CA LEU A 27 15.44 17.12 -15.62
C LEU A 27 16.94 16.80 -15.45
N ARG A 28 17.37 16.18 -14.33
CA ARG A 28 18.78 15.80 -14.07
C ARG A 28 19.15 14.37 -14.47
N GLY A 29 18.20 13.57 -14.93
CA GLY A 29 18.47 12.22 -15.44
C GLY A 29 17.18 11.43 -15.65
N ALA A 30 17.26 10.39 -16.48
CA ALA A 30 16.25 9.35 -16.46
C ALA A 30 16.46 8.49 -15.21
N TRP A 31 15.38 7.99 -14.60
CA TRP A 31 15.47 6.88 -13.62
C TRP A 31 16.46 5.83 -14.14
N TYR A 32 17.18 5.18 -13.22
CA TYR A 32 17.98 4.01 -13.57
C TYR A 32 17.03 2.87 -14.00
N LYS A 33 16.57 2.94 -15.26
CA LYS A 33 15.42 2.21 -15.84
C LYS A 33 14.20 2.16 -14.89
N PRO A 34 13.18 3.01 -15.08
CA PRO A 34 11.98 2.89 -14.26
C PRO A 34 11.45 1.46 -14.36
N PRO A 35 11.09 0.80 -13.24
CA PRO A 35 10.42 -0.48 -13.31
C PRO A 35 9.16 -0.32 -14.17
N VAL A 36 8.85 -1.35 -14.96
CA VAL A 36 7.59 -1.37 -15.72
C VAL A 36 6.46 -1.19 -14.72
N ALA A 37 5.58 -0.20 -14.96
CA ALA A 37 4.40 0.03 -14.13
C ALA A 37 3.69 -1.30 -13.88
N LEU A 38 3.16 -1.46 -12.66
CA LEU A 38 2.56 -2.71 -12.21
C LEU A 38 1.57 -3.27 -13.26
N ASN A 39 1.90 -4.40 -13.89
CA ASN A 39 0.96 -5.08 -14.76
C ASN A 39 -0.04 -5.87 -13.91
N THR A 40 -1.15 -5.23 -13.56
CA THR A 40 -2.24 -5.84 -12.78
C THR A 40 -3.04 -6.88 -13.58
N THR A 41 -2.80 -7.03 -14.89
CA THR A 41 -3.61 -7.89 -15.76
C THR A 41 -3.18 -9.35 -15.82
N ASP A 42 -1.98 -9.71 -15.31
CA ASP A 42 -1.43 -11.06 -15.50
C ASP A 42 -1.84 -12.07 -14.41
N LYS A 43 -2.51 -11.65 -13.33
CA LYS A 43 -2.92 -12.51 -12.20
C LYS A 43 -4.43 -12.56 -12.01
N PHE A 44 -5.15 -12.98 -13.05
CA PHE A 44 -6.57 -13.33 -12.92
C PHE A 44 -6.75 -14.60 -12.07
N THR A 45 -7.97 -14.83 -11.62
CA THR A 45 -8.30 -16.01 -10.81
C THR A 45 -8.07 -17.29 -11.61
N ASP A 46 -7.27 -18.21 -11.09
CA ASP A 46 -7.05 -19.51 -11.71
C ASP A 46 -8.23 -20.46 -11.45
N THR A 47 -9.33 -20.20 -12.16
CA THR A 47 -10.58 -20.96 -12.03
C THR A 47 -10.39 -22.43 -12.39
N ALA A 48 -9.52 -22.74 -13.36
CA ALA A 48 -9.24 -24.10 -13.81
C ALA A 48 -8.56 -24.93 -12.72
N SER A 49 -7.54 -24.39 -12.05
CA SER A 49 -6.87 -25.08 -10.94
C SER A 49 -7.80 -25.27 -9.75
N ILE A 50 -8.63 -24.29 -9.42
CA ILE A 50 -9.62 -24.43 -8.33
C ILE A 50 -10.62 -25.55 -8.68
N VAL A 51 -11.22 -25.53 -9.87
CA VAL A 51 -12.19 -26.55 -10.30
C VAL A 51 -11.56 -27.94 -10.26
N SER A 52 -10.34 -28.09 -10.78
CA SER A 52 -9.62 -29.35 -10.77
C SER A 52 -9.36 -29.86 -9.35
N ALA A 53 -8.94 -28.98 -8.43
CA ALA A 53 -8.71 -29.32 -7.03
C ALA A 53 -10.00 -29.71 -6.29
N VAL A 54 -11.12 -29.01 -6.55
CA VAL A 54 -12.43 -29.37 -5.99
C VAL A 54 -12.86 -30.76 -6.46
N GLN A 55 -12.72 -31.05 -7.76
CA GLN A 55 -13.08 -32.34 -8.33
C GLN A 55 -12.22 -33.48 -7.78
N ALA A 56 -10.94 -33.24 -7.49
CA ALA A 56 -10.06 -34.21 -6.86
C ALA A 56 -10.47 -34.55 -5.41
N GLN A 57 -10.96 -33.57 -4.63
CA GLN A 57 -11.43 -33.83 -3.25
C GLN A 57 -12.62 -34.80 -3.20
N LYS A 58 -13.47 -34.81 -4.23
CA LYS A 58 -14.59 -35.75 -4.35
C LYS A 58 -14.13 -37.21 -4.38
N VAL A 59 -12.93 -37.49 -4.90
CA VAL A 59 -12.39 -38.85 -4.96
C VAL A 59 -11.99 -39.37 -3.56
N THR A 60 -11.87 -38.48 -2.58
CA THR A 60 -11.33 -38.81 -1.24
C THR A 60 -12.38 -38.74 -0.11
N ALA A 61 -13.51 -38.05 -0.31
CA ALA A 61 -14.43 -37.71 0.78
C ALA A 61 -15.67 -38.62 0.90
N ASN A 62 -15.56 -39.61 1.78
CA ASN A 62 -16.67 -40.08 2.66
C ASN A 62 -16.92 -39.09 3.83
N LYS A 63 -16.31 -37.91 3.80
CA LYS A 63 -16.49 -36.85 4.80
C LYS A 63 -17.77 -36.09 4.48
N VAL A 64 -18.89 -36.56 5.03
CA VAL A 64 -20.17 -35.87 4.98
C VAL A 64 -19.99 -34.48 5.60
N ILE A 65 -20.00 -33.43 4.77
CA ILE A 65 -20.21 -32.07 5.27
C ILE A 65 -21.66 -32.03 5.73
N THR A 66 -21.88 -32.24 7.02
CA THR A 66 -23.22 -32.14 7.61
C THR A 66 -23.72 -30.73 7.39
N ASN A 67 -24.87 -30.61 6.71
CA ASN A 67 -25.53 -29.35 6.37
C ASN A 67 -25.76 -28.49 7.62
N ALA A 68 -24.78 -27.65 7.96
CA ALA A 68 -24.96 -26.59 8.94
C ALA A 68 -25.83 -25.50 8.30
N ALA A 69 -26.89 -25.15 9.03
CA ALA A 69 -27.99 -24.25 8.69
C ALA A 69 -27.73 -23.19 7.60
N THR A 70 -28.50 -23.28 6.51
CA THR A 70 -28.54 -22.40 5.34
C THR A 70 -29.17 -21.02 5.56
N THR A 71 -29.42 -20.59 6.80
CA THR A 71 -30.25 -19.40 7.09
C THR A 71 -29.56 -18.26 7.84
N ILE A 72 -28.29 -18.41 8.26
CA ILE A 72 -27.59 -17.35 8.99
C ILE A 72 -26.68 -16.60 8.02
N SER A 73 -26.98 -15.31 7.81
CA SER A 73 -25.98 -14.39 7.24
C SER A 73 -24.83 -14.30 8.25
N PRO A 74 -23.63 -14.78 7.91
CA PRO A 74 -22.50 -14.72 8.84
C PRO A 74 -22.18 -13.27 9.19
N SER A 75 -21.69 -13.04 10.40
CA SER A 75 -21.15 -11.74 10.78
C SER A 75 -19.99 -11.37 9.87
N THR A 76 -19.86 -10.09 9.57
CA THR A 76 -18.67 -9.56 8.91
C THR A 76 -17.49 -9.66 9.89
N PRO A 77 -16.34 -10.24 9.50
CA PRO A 77 -15.17 -10.31 10.35
C PRO A 77 -14.70 -8.92 10.79
N GLU A 78 -14.13 -8.84 11.98
CA GLU A 78 -13.53 -7.60 12.47
C GLU A 78 -12.41 -7.14 11.51
N GLY A 79 -12.32 -5.84 11.24
CA GLY A 79 -11.37 -5.30 10.25
C GLY A 79 -11.79 -5.46 8.79
N TYR A 80 -12.97 -6.04 8.50
CA TYR A 80 -13.49 -6.22 7.15
C TYR A 80 -14.83 -5.50 6.91
N GLU A 81 -15.18 -5.37 5.63
CA GLU A 81 -16.48 -4.91 5.13
C GLU A 81 -17.01 -5.91 4.11
N LEU A 82 -18.32 -6.20 4.18
CA LEU A 82 -19.00 -6.95 3.14
C LEU A 82 -19.11 -6.07 1.89
N VAL A 83 -18.54 -6.53 0.78
CA VAL A 83 -18.63 -5.86 -0.53
C VAL A 83 -19.88 -6.33 -1.27
N PHE A 84 -20.11 -7.63 -1.31
CA PHE A 84 -21.30 -8.21 -1.94
C PHE A 84 -21.67 -9.58 -1.37
N GLY A 85 -22.90 -9.99 -1.67
CA GLY A 85 -23.36 -11.37 -1.53
C GLY A 85 -24.46 -11.55 -0.49
N PRO A 86 -25.07 -12.75 -0.45
CA PRO A 86 -24.66 -13.94 -1.21
C PRO A 86 -25.05 -13.86 -2.71
N THR A 87 -24.22 -14.43 -3.58
CA THR A 87 -24.51 -14.66 -5.01
C THR A 87 -24.18 -16.10 -5.43
N ASN A 88 -24.47 -16.46 -6.70
CA ASN A 88 -24.11 -17.75 -7.30
C ASN A 88 -22.90 -17.67 -8.23
N GLY A 89 -22.02 -16.68 -8.01
CA GLY A 89 -20.81 -16.50 -8.81
C GLY A 89 -19.62 -16.09 -7.93
N ALA A 90 -18.49 -16.75 -8.13
CA ALA A 90 -17.21 -16.43 -7.51
C ALA A 90 -16.48 -15.38 -8.35
N ASN A 91 -15.55 -14.64 -7.72
CA ASN A 91 -14.75 -13.66 -8.44
C ASN A 91 -13.82 -14.33 -9.46
N ASN A 92 -13.81 -13.79 -10.68
CA ASN A 92 -12.73 -13.92 -11.63
C ASN A 92 -12.13 -12.52 -11.83
N ALA A 93 -11.18 -12.17 -10.97
CA ALA A 93 -10.65 -10.83 -10.82
C ALA A 93 -9.11 -10.83 -10.85
N PRO A 94 -8.48 -9.69 -11.22
CA PRO A 94 -7.03 -9.50 -11.10
C PRO A 94 -6.58 -9.48 -9.63
N GLY A 95 -5.26 -9.59 -9.44
CA GLY A 95 -4.64 -9.55 -8.12
C GLY A 95 -4.77 -10.83 -7.31
N TYR A 96 -5.01 -11.97 -7.96
CA TYR A 96 -5.21 -13.26 -7.30
C TYR A 96 -3.96 -13.75 -6.55
N MET A 97 -4.15 -14.14 -5.28
CA MET A 97 -3.10 -14.59 -4.36
C MET A 97 -3.23 -16.09 -3.99
N GLY A 98 -4.00 -16.85 -4.78
CA GLY A 98 -4.30 -18.25 -4.51
C GLY A 98 -5.57 -18.46 -3.69
N PHE A 99 -5.78 -19.71 -3.28
CA PHE A 99 -6.96 -20.14 -2.54
C PHE A 99 -6.61 -21.15 -1.44
N THR A 100 -7.58 -21.38 -0.56
CA THR A 100 -7.58 -22.51 0.38
C THR A 100 -8.98 -23.10 0.51
N PHE A 101 -9.05 -24.37 0.90
CA PHE A 101 -10.30 -25.03 1.22
C PHE A 101 -10.56 -25.00 2.72
N LEU A 102 -11.82 -24.76 3.09
CA LEU A 102 -12.30 -24.75 4.46
C LEU A 102 -13.24 -25.95 4.69
N SER A 103 -13.30 -26.45 5.92
CA SER A 103 -14.20 -27.54 6.30
C SER A 103 -15.65 -27.10 6.47
N SER A 104 -15.89 -25.80 6.62
CA SER A 104 -17.20 -25.17 6.86
C SER A 104 -17.24 -23.80 6.17
N TYR A 105 -18.44 -23.25 6.00
CA TYR A 105 -18.60 -21.86 5.56
C TYR A 105 -18.26 -20.92 6.72
N ASP A 106 -16.97 -20.68 6.91
CA ASP A 106 -16.44 -19.88 8.02
C ASP A 106 -15.73 -18.64 7.47
N VAL A 107 -16.39 -17.49 7.61
CA VAL A 107 -15.91 -16.21 7.08
C VAL A 107 -14.71 -15.70 7.88
N ASP A 108 -14.68 -15.94 9.20
CA ASP A 108 -13.58 -15.54 10.07
C ASP A 108 -12.33 -16.38 9.77
N ALA A 109 -12.50 -17.68 9.51
CA ALA A 109 -11.38 -18.53 9.06
C ALA A 109 -10.81 -18.05 7.72
N CYS A 110 -11.66 -17.62 6.76
CA CYS A 110 -11.18 -17.06 5.50
C CYS A 110 -10.48 -15.69 5.68
N ALA A 111 -11.00 -14.84 6.57
CA ALA A 111 -10.35 -13.59 6.95
C ALA A 111 -8.96 -13.84 7.55
N HIS A 112 -8.82 -14.81 8.45
CA HIS A 112 -7.53 -15.20 9.01
C HIS A 112 -6.52 -15.66 7.93
N GLN A 113 -7.00 -16.41 6.93
CA GLN A 113 -6.16 -16.83 5.80
C GLN A 113 -5.68 -15.63 4.97
N CYS A 114 -6.51 -14.60 4.80
CA CYS A 114 -6.10 -13.35 4.15
C CYS A 114 -5.13 -12.54 5.03
N ASN A 115 -5.39 -12.40 6.33
CA ASN A 115 -4.51 -11.67 7.27
C ASN A 115 -3.09 -12.27 7.35
N THR A 116 -2.97 -13.59 7.22
CA THR A 116 -1.69 -14.32 7.31
C THR A 116 -1.08 -14.66 5.97
N ARG A 117 -1.74 -14.32 4.86
CA ARG A 117 -1.21 -14.52 3.50
C ARG A 117 0.02 -13.64 3.33
N GLY A 118 1.15 -14.26 2.96
CA GLY A 118 2.35 -13.53 2.58
C GLY A 118 2.05 -12.52 1.47
N ALA A 119 2.69 -11.35 1.55
CA ALA A 119 2.50 -10.29 0.57
C ALA A 119 2.90 -10.75 -0.84
N ASP A 120 2.16 -10.29 -1.83
CA ASP A 120 2.58 -10.37 -3.22
C ASP A 120 3.66 -9.32 -3.46
N ALA A 121 4.76 -9.69 -4.13
CA ALA A 121 5.88 -8.78 -4.37
C ALA A 121 5.51 -7.53 -5.20
N GLN A 122 4.39 -7.59 -5.91
CA GLN A 122 3.88 -6.54 -6.78
C GLN A 122 2.61 -5.89 -6.23
N GLY A 123 1.79 -6.65 -5.50
CA GLY A 123 0.49 -6.21 -5.02
C GLY A 123 0.39 -5.86 -3.54
N GLY A 124 1.38 -6.29 -2.75
CA GLY A 124 1.41 -6.10 -1.31
C GLY A 124 0.55 -7.11 -0.56
N ALA A 125 0.05 -6.71 0.60
CA ALA A 125 -0.76 -7.58 1.46
C ALA A 125 -2.10 -7.97 0.82
N CYS A 126 -2.70 -9.07 1.29
CA CYS A 126 -4.08 -9.41 0.95
C CYS A 126 -5.02 -8.30 1.43
N GLN A 127 -5.86 -7.80 0.51
CA GLN A 127 -6.82 -6.72 0.76
C GLN A 127 -8.27 -7.20 0.63
N TYR A 128 -8.50 -8.32 -0.03
CA TYR A 128 -9.83 -8.83 -0.35
C TYR A 128 -9.87 -10.35 -0.37
N PHE A 129 -11.00 -10.92 0.01
CA PHE A 129 -11.26 -12.34 -0.21
C PHE A 129 -12.69 -12.59 -0.68
N ASN A 130 -12.85 -13.69 -1.41
CA ASN A 130 -14.13 -14.24 -1.83
C ASN A 130 -14.28 -15.65 -1.24
N ILE A 131 -15.31 -15.83 -0.41
CA ILE A 131 -15.68 -17.14 0.14
C ILE A 131 -16.95 -17.66 -0.54
N TRP A 132 -16.91 -18.91 -0.99
CA TRP A 132 -18.03 -19.53 -1.69
C TRP A 132 -18.08 -21.04 -1.47
N ARG A 133 -19.25 -21.64 -1.70
CA ARG A 133 -19.48 -23.08 -1.58
C ARG A 133 -19.53 -23.73 -2.95
N ALA A 134 -18.69 -24.76 -3.14
CA ALA A 134 -18.74 -25.61 -4.32
C ALA A 134 -19.79 -26.71 -4.14
N VAL A 135 -20.68 -26.84 -5.13
CA VAL A 135 -21.69 -27.90 -5.21
C VAL A 135 -21.39 -28.74 -6.44
N VAL A 136 -21.07 -30.03 -6.25
CA VAL A 136 -20.74 -30.94 -7.35
C VAL A 136 -21.83 -32.00 -7.46
N ASN A 137 -22.47 -32.12 -8.63
CA ASN A 137 -23.64 -32.99 -8.81
C ASN A 137 -24.76 -32.74 -7.77
N GLY A 138 -25.01 -31.47 -7.43
CA GLY A 138 -26.01 -31.11 -6.41
C GLY A 138 -25.60 -31.36 -4.96
N VAL A 139 -24.38 -31.88 -4.71
CA VAL A 139 -23.88 -32.16 -3.36
C VAL A 139 -22.85 -31.09 -2.95
N PRO A 140 -23.09 -30.34 -1.85
CA PRO A 140 -22.06 -29.50 -1.23
C PRO A 140 -20.77 -30.27 -0.98
N THR A 141 -19.68 -29.84 -1.59
CA THR A 141 -18.41 -30.60 -1.59
C THR A 141 -17.31 -29.89 -0.81
N THR A 142 -17.18 -28.57 -0.95
CA THR A 142 -16.16 -27.80 -0.23
C THR A 142 -16.55 -26.32 -0.13
N TYR A 143 -15.80 -25.59 0.69
CA TYR A 143 -15.87 -24.15 0.81
C TYR A 143 -14.51 -23.58 0.39
N THR A 144 -14.51 -22.70 -0.60
CA THR A 144 -13.30 -22.11 -1.16
C THR A 144 -13.16 -20.69 -0.64
N CYS A 145 -11.97 -20.36 -0.16
CA CYS A 145 -11.54 -19.02 0.20
C CYS A 145 -10.49 -18.55 -0.81
N SER A 146 -10.86 -17.67 -1.74
CA SER A 146 -9.95 -17.06 -2.72
C SER A 146 -9.49 -15.69 -2.22
N MET A 147 -8.19 -15.40 -2.27
CA MET A 147 -7.59 -14.18 -1.73
C MET A 147 -7.01 -13.30 -2.83
N TYR A 148 -7.03 -11.98 -2.62
CA TYR A 148 -6.60 -10.98 -3.59
C TYR A 148 -5.92 -9.79 -2.93
N TYR A 149 -4.93 -9.21 -3.59
CA TYR A 149 -4.33 -7.94 -3.19
C TYR A 149 -5.02 -6.73 -3.84
N ILE A 150 -5.87 -6.95 -4.85
CA ILE A 150 -6.77 -5.94 -5.42
C ILE A 150 -8.18 -6.20 -4.91
N VAL A 151 -8.87 -5.16 -4.46
CA VAL A 151 -10.28 -5.27 -4.06
C VAL A 151 -11.16 -5.52 -5.29
N ALA A 152 -11.94 -6.60 -5.24
CA ALA A 152 -12.92 -6.94 -6.26
C ALA A 152 -14.35 -6.61 -5.79
N ASP A 153 -15.29 -6.57 -6.73
CA ASP A 153 -16.71 -6.35 -6.47
C ASP A 153 -17.60 -7.40 -7.17
N VAL A 154 -18.92 -7.20 -7.10
CA VAL A 154 -19.92 -8.10 -7.68
C VAL A 154 -19.83 -8.21 -9.20
N SER A 155 -19.30 -7.20 -9.91
CA SER A 155 -19.20 -7.22 -11.38
C SER A 155 -18.22 -8.29 -11.88
N THR A 156 -17.23 -8.64 -11.05
CA THR A 156 -16.27 -9.71 -11.35
C THR A 156 -16.72 -11.08 -10.84
N ALA A 157 -17.87 -11.18 -10.16
CA ALA A 157 -18.43 -12.41 -9.61
C ALA A 157 -19.09 -13.29 -10.70
N VAL A 158 -18.35 -13.56 -11.78
CA VAL A 158 -18.87 -14.18 -13.02
C VAL A 158 -18.57 -15.67 -13.13
N ASN A 159 -17.74 -16.23 -12.24
CA ASN A 159 -17.47 -17.67 -12.24
C ASN A 159 -18.60 -18.43 -11.53
N THR A 160 -19.54 -18.98 -12.30
CA THR A 160 -20.70 -19.73 -11.79
C THR A 160 -20.43 -21.24 -11.66
N GLY A 161 -19.23 -21.70 -12.05
CA GLY A 161 -18.82 -23.11 -12.04
C GLY A 161 -18.51 -23.66 -13.44
N GLN A 162 -18.08 -24.92 -13.50
CA GLN A 162 -17.73 -25.61 -14.75
C GLN A 162 -18.16 -27.08 -14.70
N GLY A 163 -18.78 -27.57 -15.78
CA GLY A 163 -19.29 -28.93 -15.87
C GLY A 163 -20.39 -29.17 -14.84
N ASN A 164 -20.14 -30.06 -13.88
CA ASN A 164 -21.07 -30.40 -12.81
C ASN A 164 -20.83 -29.65 -11.49
N LEU A 165 -19.80 -28.79 -11.46
CA LEU A 165 -19.52 -27.90 -10.33
C LEU A 165 -20.34 -26.63 -10.49
N GLN A 166 -21.01 -26.22 -9.41
CA GLN A 166 -21.75 -24.97 -9.29
C GLN A 166 -21.19 -24.16 -8.11
N VAL A 167 -21.09 -22.86 -8.29
CA VAL A 167 -20.76 -21.91 -7.22
C VAL A 167 -22.05 -21.44 -6.54
N THR A 168 -22.08 -21.48 -5.21
CA THR A 168 -23.21 -20.99 -4.41
C THR A 168 -22.71 -20.24 -3.18
N LEU A 169 -23.58 -19.42 -2.57
CA LEU A 169 -23.27 -18.68 -1.34
C LEU A 169 -21.99 -17.84 -1.45
N SER A 170 -21.70 -17.26 -2.61
CA SER A 170 -20.49 -16.46 -2.80
C SER A 170 -20.63 -15.10 -2.15
N ARG A 171 -19.65 -14.70 -1.33
CA ARG A 171 -19.59 -13.40 -0.66
C ARG A 171 -18.19 -12.81 -0.79
N GLY A 172 -18.15 -11.50 -0.99
CA GLY A 172 -16.90 -10.74 -1.10
C GLY A 172 -16.68 -9.85 0.11
N TYR A 173 -15.47 -9.85 0.65
CA TYR A 173 -15.09 -9.05 1.81
C TYR A 173 -13.78 -8.32 1.55
N LYS A 174 -13.74 -7.02 1.82
CA LYS A 174 -12.51 -6.21 1.74
C LYS A 174 -12.03 -5.83 3.14
N ARG A 175 -10.72 -5.70 3.32
CA ARG A 175 -10.13 -5.14 4.54
C ARG A 175 -10.43 -3.65 4.61
N LYS A 176 -10.62 -3.16 5.83
CA LYS A 176 -10.69 -1.72 6.12
C LYS A 176 -9.27 -1.18 6.17
N ASN A 177 -8.86 -0.48 5.11
CA ASN A 177 -7.62 0.29 5.16
C ASN A 177 -7.86 1.55 6.00
N LEU A 178 -7.10 1.70 7.09
CA LEU A 178 -7.16 2.89 7.94
C LEU A 178 -6.16 3.97 7.51
N ALA A 179 -5.23 3.67 6.60
CA ALA A 179 -4.37 4.68 6.02
C ALA A 179 -5.21 5.69 5.24
N ILE A 180 -4.96 6.98 5.47
CA ILE A 180 -5.64 8.06 4.77
C ILE A 180 -4.93 8.22 3.43
N ASP A 181 -5.62 7.92 2.33
CA ASP A 181 -5.14 8.18 0.98
C ASP A 181 -3.69 7.68 0.76
N GLY A 182 -3.44 6.41 1.06
CA GLY A 182 -2.09 5.86 1.11
C GLY A 182 -1.36 5.77 -0.23
N GLY A 183 -2.08 5.90 -1.35
CA GLY A 183 -1.50 6.06 -2.69
C GLY A 183 -1.37 7.52 -3.14
N PHE A 184 -1.65 8.47 -2.25
CA PHE A 184 -1.48 9.91 -2.48
C PHE A 184 -2.34 10.54 -3.59
N GLU A 185 -3.28 9.81 -4.17
CA GLU A 185 -4.08 10.24 -5.32
C GLU A 185 -5.02 11.43 -5.04
N GLY A 186 -5.26 11.76 -3.77
CA GLY A 186 -5.93 12.99 -3.38
C GLY A 186 -5.11 14.25 -3.69
N TYR A 187 -3.80 14.15 -3.88
CA TYR A 187 -2.97 15.23 -4.40
C TYR A 187 -3.10 15.30 -5.92
N ASN A 188 -3.86 16.26 -6.43
CA ASN A 188 -4.17 16.41 -7.86
C ASN A 188 -4.06 17.85 -8.34
N ALA A 189 -3.07 18.59 -7.83
CA ALA A 189 -2.88 20.02 -8.10
C ALA A 189 -2.51 20.35 -9.55
N CYS A 190 -2.13 19.35 -10.36
CA CYS A 190 -1.75 19.52 -11.76
C CYS A 190 -2.10 18.29 -12.61
N SER A 191 -1.88 18.38 -13.92
CA SER A 191 -2.19 17.30 -14.89
C SER A 191 -0.99 16.48 -15.35
N PHE A 192 0.24 16.84 -14.98
CA PHE A 192 1.44 16.15 -15.46
C PHE A 192 2.52 15.99 -14.40
N PHE A 193 3.17 17.09 -14.00
CA PHE A 193 4.23 17.07 -13.00
C PHE A 193 4.07 18.28 -12.08
N CYS A 194 3.91 18.02 -10.80
CA CYS A 194 4.00 18.99 -9.72
C CYS A 194 4.32 18.24 -8.43
N PHE A 195 4.79 18.97 -7.44
CA PHE A 195 4.92 18.48 -6.08
C PHE A 195 4.62 19.61 -5.10
N ASP A 196 4.29 19.24 -3.88
CA ASP A 196 4.11 20.17 -2.75
C ASP A 196 4.64 19.48 -1.49
N GLU A 197 4.96 20.27 -0.46
CA GLU A 197 5.38 19.72 0.83
C GLU A 197 4.22 18.98 1.50
N SER A 198 2.99 19.48 1.34
CA SER A 198 1.81 18.99 2.06
C SER A 198 0.52 19.12 1.26
N TYR A 199 -0.47 18.32 1.62
CA TYR A 199 -1.87 18.51 1.23
C TYR A 199 -2.81 18.01 2.34
N ALA A 200 -4.11 17.91 2.07
CA ALA A 200 -5.11 17.62 3.11
C ALA A 200 -4.85 16.31 3.89
N ASN A 201 -4.30 15.28 3.25
CA ASN A 201 -4.17 13.94 3.85
C ASN A 201 -2.77 13.64 4.40
N TRP A 202 -1.75 14.36 3.95
CA TRP A 202 -0.35 14.15 4.37
C TRP A 202 0.40 15.47 4.46
N VAL A 203 1.17 15.59 5.54
CA VAL A 203 1.96 16.76 5.88
C VAL A 203 3.44 16.39 5.86
N GLY A 204 4.18 16.90 4.88
CA GLY A 204 5.63 16.89 4.86
C GLY A 204 6.21 17.99 5.76
N THR A 205 7.39 17.74 6.31
CA THR A 205 8.13 18.71 7.11
C THR A 205 9.64 18.56 6.90
N SER A 206 10.32 19.68 6.76
CA SER A 206 11.78 19.76 6.83
C SER A 206 12.30 20.07 8.25
N PRO A 207 13.48 19.55 8.65
CA PRO A 207 14.20 20.05 9.81
C PRO A 207 14.68 21.50 9.59
N ALA A 208 15.18 22.14 10.65
CA ALA A 208 15.70 23.50 10.56
C ALA A 208 16.85 23.60 9.53
N GLY A 209 16.67 24.48 8.55
CA GLY A 209 17.64 24.69 7.47
C GLY A 209 17.47 23.76 6.27
N GLY A 210 16.50 22.84 6.31
CA GLY A 210 16.11 22.02 5.16
C GLY A 210 14.98 22.62 4.34
N ASP A 211 14.79 22.10 3.14
CA ASP A 211 13.79 22.58 2.18
C ASP A 211 13.19 21.43 1.35
N PHE A 212 11.87 21.24 1.46
CA PHE A 212 11.10 20.15 0.84
C PHE A 212 11.67 18.74 1.09
N ASP A 213 12.07 18.45 2.33
CA ASP A 213 12.68 17.16 2.69
C ASP A 213 11.66 16.02 2.83
N ALA A 214 10.38 16.34 2.83
CA ALA A 214 9.29 15.40 2.64
C ALA A 214 8.24 16.08 1.77
N SER A 215 7.86 15.45 0.67
CA SER A 215 6.97 16.05 -0.32
C SER A 215 6.11 15.00 -1.01
N ILE A 216 5.05 15.45 -1.66
CA ILE A 216 4.14 14.61 -2.44
C ILE A 216 4.25 15.04 -3.89
N PHE A 217 4.57 14.09 -4.77
CA PHE A 217 4.67 14.28 -6.21
C PHE A 217 3.41 13.77 -6.89
N PHE A 218 2.92 14.50 -7.87
CA PHE A 218 1.99 14.00 -8.88
C PHE A 218 2.78 13.76 -10.17
N TYR A 219 3.31 12.55 -10.32
CA TYR A 219 4.03 12.12 -11.52
C TYR A 219 4.07 10.59 -11.61
N GLN A 220 3.21 10.02 -12.46
CA GLN A 220 3.06 8.56 -12.62
C GLN A 220 4.37 7.78 -12.74
N PRO A 221 5.40 8.23 -13.49
CA PRO A 221 6.66 7.48 -13.58
C PRO A 221 7.41 7.30 -12.26
N TYR A 222 7.08 8.07 -11.21
CA TYR A 222 7.67 7.94 -9.88
C TYR A 222 6.82 7.08 -8.95
N ALA A 223 5.57 6.80 -9.30
CA ALA A 223 4.63 6.08 -8.45
C ALA A 223 4.72 4.56 -8.68
N HIS A 224 4.41 3.79 -7.65
CA HIS A 224 4.23 2.35 -7.75
C HIS A 224 2.89 2.05 -8.44
N SER A 225 1.84 2.75 -8.00
CA SER A 225 0.50 2.68 -8.58
C SER A 225 -0.07 4.09 -8.74
N GLY A 226 -1.13 4.26 -9.54
CA GLY A 226 -1.77 5.57 -9.70
C GLY A 226 -0.87 6.62 -10.38
N ASN A 227 -0.89 7.85 -9.87
CA ASN A 227 -0.22 9.02 -10.42
C ASN A 227 0.63 9.75 -9.38
N ALA A 228 0.44 9.50 -8.09
CA ALA A 228 1.09 10.22 -7.01
C ALA A 228 1.97 9.33 -6.14
N VAL A 229 2.95 9.94 -5.48
CA VAL A 229 3.92 9.24 -4.61
C VAL A 229 4.46 10.21 -3.58
N ALA A 230 4.82 9.72 -2.39
CA ALA A 230 5.58 10.52 -1.45
C ALA A 230 7.08 10.36 -1.65
N LEU A 231 7.82 11.45 -1.45
CA LEU A 231 9.28 11.51 -1.43
C LEU A 231 9.76 11.89 -0.04
N LEU A 232 10.79 11.19 0.44
CA LEU A 232 11.61 11.57 1.58
C LEU A 232 13.03 11.91 1.10
N GLY A 233 13.56 13.05 1.57
CA GLY A 233 14.76 13.75 1.11
C GLY A 233 14.40 14.98 0.25
N SER A 234 15.26 16.02 0.29
CA SER A 234 15.04 17.29 -0.42
C SER A 234 14.61 17.10 -1.89
N ALA A 235 13.40 17.56 -2.22
CA ALA A 235 12.80 17.44 -3.55
C ALA A 235 13.62 18.11 -4.66
N GLU A 236 14.37 19.16 -4.32
CA GLU A 236 15.22 19.89 -5.26
C GLU A 236 16.70 19.50 -5.16
N GLY A 237 17.05 18.65 -4.18
CA GLY A 237 18.42 18.35 -3.81
C GLY A 237 19.19 19.60 -3.35
N SER A 238 18.50 20.51 -2.66
CA SER A 238 19.07 21.75 -2.11
C SER A 238 19.95 21.48 -0.89
N ASP A 239 19.66 20.41 -0.15
CA ASP A 239 20.40 19.95 1.02
C ASP A 239 20.35 18.42 1.16
N ALA A 240 21.02 17.88 2.19
CA ALA A 240 21.13 16.45 2.47
C ALA A 240 20.47 16.06 3.80
N LEU A 241 19.38 16.74 4.16
CA LEU A 241 18.63 16.48 5.38
C LEU A 241 17.47 15.51 5.12
N SER A 242 16.99 14.92 6.20
CA SER A 242 15.89 13.95 6.20
C SER A 242 14.59 14.63 6.61
N GLY A 243 13.52 14.43 5.85
CA GLY A 243 12.21 14.98 6.18
C GLY A 243 11.32 14.00 6.93
N THR A 244 10.16 14.48 7.34
CA THR A 244 9.12 13.64 7.94
C THR A 244 7.80 13.85 7.24
N LEU A 245 7.22 12.76 6.73
CA LEU A 245 5.88 12.70 6.18
C LEU A 245 4.92 12.15 7.24
N THR A 246 3.91 12.93 7.64
CA THR A 246 2.95 12.56 8.69
C THR A 246 1.53 12.54 8.14
N ALA A 247 0.71 11.57 8.53
CA ALA A 247 -0.71 11.57 8.19
C ALA A 247 -1.38 12.86 8.72
N GLY A 248 -2.18 13.51 7.89
CA GLY A 248 -2.80 14.80 8.20
C GLY A 248 -3.85 14.75 9.31
N ALA A 249 -4.32 13.55 9.66
CA ALA A 249 -5.19 13.31 10.80
C ALA A 249 -4.85 11.97 11.49
N PRO A 250 -5.19 11.83 12.79
CA PRO A 250 -5.08 10.54 13.47
C PRO A 250 -5.90 9.45 12.77
N LEU A 251 -5.36 8.24 12.72
CA LEU A 251 -6.01 7.07 12.15
C LEU A 251 -7.15 6.59 13.07
N ASN A 252 -8.22 6.02 12.49
CA ASN A 252 -9.36 5.50 13.26
C ASN A 252 -9.07 4.12 13.89
N THR A 253 -7.94 3.99 14.58
CA THR A 253 -7.52 2.78 15.30
C THR A 253 -8.23 2.65 16.64
N VAL A 254 -8.33 1.42 17.14
CA VAL A 254 -8.93 1.10 18.44
C VAL A 254 -7.85 0.67 19.41
N ALA A 255 -7.83 1.27 20.60
CA ALA A 255 -6.85 0.98 21.64
C ALA A 255 -6.78 -0.53 21.97
N GLY A 256 -5.57 -1.06 22.07
CA GLY A 256 -5.30 -2.47 22.37
C GLY A 256 -5.48 -3.43 21.21
N LYS A 257 -5.95 -2.98 20.03
CA LYS A 257 -6.00 -3.82 18.83
C LYS A 257 -4.65 -3.86 18.12
N HIS A 258 -4.41 -4.95 17.40
CA HIS A 258 -3.22 -5.12 16.57
C HIS A 258 -3.50 -4.72 15.14
N TYR A 259 -2.55 -4.00 14.56
CA TYR A 259 -2.58 -3.55 13.18
C TYR A 259 -1.27 -3.91 12.50
N SER A 260 -1.30 -3.84 11.18
CA SER A 260 -0.12 -3.91 10.34
C SER A 260 -0.06 -2.70 9.45
N ILE A 261 1.08 -2.02 9.47
CA ILE A 261 1.44 -0.97 8.53
C ILE A 261 2.12 -1.65 7.34
N GLY A 262 1.68 -1.41 6.13
CA GLY A 262 2.30 -1.90 4.90
C GLY A 262 2.50 -0.76 3.91
N PHE A 263 3.55 -0.80 3.10
CA PHE A 263 3.80 0.19 2.05
C PHE A 263 4.81 -0.36 1.04
N PHE A 264 4.81 0.22 -0.16
CA PHE A 264 5.87 0.03 -1.14
C PHE A 264 6.93 1.11 -0.96
N HIS A 265 8.20 0.72 -1.08
CA HIS A 265 9.33 1.63 -1.05
C HIS A 265 10.25 1.42 -2.24
N ALA A 266 10.81 2.52 -2.77
CA ALA A 266 11.87 2.50 -3.76
C ALA A 266 12.94 3.56 -3.44
N SER A 267 14.17 3.27 -3.83
CA SER A 267 15.34 4.16 -3.77
C SER A 267 16.25 3.78 -4.94
N SER A 268 15.85 4.21 -6.14
CA SER A 268 16.54 3.88 -7.39
C SER A 268 16.63 5.06 -8.35
N PHE A 269 16.53 6.27 -7.79
CA PHE A 269 16.58 7.50 -8.57
C PHE A 269 18.03 7.88 -8.89
N SER A 270 18.93 7.76 -7.92
CA SER A 270 20.37 8.01 -8.04
C SER A 270 21.17 6.75 -8.36
N SER A 271 22.50 6.89 -8.46
CA SER A 271 23.39 5.74 -8.60
C SER A 271 23.35 4.84 -7.35
N PRO A 272 23.70 3.54 -7.47
CA PRO A 272 23.73 2.66 -6.31
C PRO A 272 24.65 3.12 -5.17
N ALA A 273 25.71 3.87 -5.47
CA ALA A 273 26.60 4.42 -4.46
C ALA A 273 25.97 5.59 -3.70
N GLU A 274 25.17 6.41 -4.38
CA GLU A 274 24.47 7.55 -3.80
C GLU A 274 23.26 7.10 -2.96
N GLU A 275 22.54 6.07 -3.41
CA GLU A 275 21.40 5.49 -2.67
C GLU A 275 21.83 4.59 -1.50
N ALA A 276 23.12 4.32 -1.32
CA ALA A 276 23.61 3.37 -0.30
C ALA A 276 23.21 3.75 1.13
N ALA A 277 22.97 5.04 1.39
CA ALA A 277 22.55 5.55 2.69
C ALA A 277 21.02 5.69 2.84
N ALA A 278 20.23 5.25 1.85
CA ALA A 278 18.78 5.37 1.90
C ALA A 278 18.21 4.61 3.11
N PHE A 279 17.29 5.27 3.82
CA PHE A 279 16.64 4.71 4.99
C PHE A 279 15.25 5.29 5.19
N VAL A 280 14.40 4.53 5.87
CA VAL A 280 13.08 4.98 6.34
C VAL A 280 12.84 4.44 7.74
N ASP A 281 12.60 5.35 8.67
CA ASP A 281 12.00 5.09 9.98
C ASP A 281 10.49 5.13 9.85
N VAL A 282 9.84 4.01 10.18
CA VAL A 282 8.39 3.93 10.35
C VAL A 282 8.08 4.32 11.80
N LYS A 283 7.28 5.37 11.98
CA LYS A 283 6.95 5.94 13.29
C LYS A 283 5.48 5.77 13.60
N TRP A 284 5.20 5.33 14.82
CA TRP A 284 3.86 5.16 15.37
C TRP A 284 3.75 5.97 16.66
N ASN A 285 2.88 6.98 16.67
CA ASN A 285 2.77 7.97 17.76
C ASN A 285 4.12 8.63 18.11
N GLY A 286 4.93 8.92 17.07
CA GLY A 286 6.25 9.53 17.22
C GLY A 286 7.38 8.57 17.62
N ALA A 287 7.08 7.34 18.04
CA ALA A 287 8.08 6.32 18.34
C ALA A 287 8.44 5.51 17.09
N THR A 288 9.73 5.32 16.83
CA THR A 288 10.18 4.44 15.72
C THR A 288 9.84 2.99 16.04
N VAL A 289 9.01 2.36 15.21
CA VAL A 289 8.64 0.94 15.32
C VAL A 289 9.49 0.04 14.42
N ALA A 290 10.04 0.60 13.35
CA ALA A 290 10.98 -0.09 12.47
C ALA A 290 11.85 0.93 11.73
N THR A 291 13.04 0.48 11.34
CA THR A 291 13.93 1.21 10.42
C THR A 291 14.33 0.24 9.31
N ILE A 292 14.21 0.67 8.05
CA ILE A 292 14.73 -0.07 6.90
C ILE A 292 15.91 0.68 6.27
N HIS A 293 16.89 -0.08 5.79
CA HIS A 293 18.05 0.42 5.03
C HIS A 293 18.16 -0.34 3.70
N PRO A 294 17.27 -0.05 2.74
CA PRO A 294 17.20 -0.81 1.49
C PRO A 294 18.40 -0.56 0.56
N GLY A 295 19.09 0.57 0.73
CA GLY A 295 20.10 1.02 -0.24
C GLY A 295 19.45 1.25 -1.61
N PHE A 296 20.14 0.87 -2.69
CA PHE A 296 19.56 0.90 -4.02
C PHE A 296 18.52 -0.21 -4.21
N SER A 297 17.24 0.16 -4.33
CA SER A 297 16.15 -0.79 -4.53
C SER A 297 15.06 -0.24 -5.45
N ASN A 298 14.53 -1.12 -6.31
CA ASN A 298 13.23 -0.88 -6.94
C ASN A 298 12.10 -1.06 -5.92
N TRP A 299 10.86 -0.85 -6.36
CA TRP A 299 9.67 -1.07 -5.55
C TRP A 299 9.69 -2.42 -4.84
N GLN A 300 9.68 -2.35 -3.51
CA GLN A 300 9.63 -3.48 -2.61
C GLN A 300 8.59 -3.21 -1.53
N PHE A 301 7.79 -4.23 -1.23
CA PHE A 301 6.81 -4.15 -0.16
C PHE A 301 7.44 -4.40 1.21
N PHE A 302 7.11 -3.55 2.18
CA PHE A 302 7.47 -3.68 3.59
C PHE A 302 6.22 -3.71 4.46
N GLN A 303 6.28 -4.45 5.58
CA GLN A 303 5.15 -4.61 6.47
C GLN A 303 5.60 -4.79 7.93
N PHE A 304 4.98 -4.04 8.84
CA PHE A 304 5.35 -4.00 10.26
C PHE A 304 4.11 -4.09 11.17
N PRO A 305 4.12 -4.98 12.18
CA PRO A 305 3.06 -5.05 13.16
C PRO A 305 3.16 -3.92 14.20
N VAL A 306 2.01 -3.40 14.64
CA VAL A 306 1.91 -2.41 15.73
C VAL A 306 0.73 -2.72 16.64
N THR A 307 0.77 -2.22 17.86
CA THR A 307 -0.38 -2.24 18.79
C THR A 307 -0.88 -0.81 18.96
N ALA A 308 -2.17 -0.60 18.71
CA ALA A 308 -2.78 0.72 18.75
C ALA A 308 -3.00 1.23 20.17
N ALA A 309 -2.77 2.53 20.37
CA ALA A 309 -3.23 3.28 21.53
C ALA A 309 -4.63 3.90 21.29
N GLY A 310 -5.13 3.84 20.04
CA GLY A 310 -6.37 4.47 19.61
C GLY A 310 -6.14 5.90 19.15
N HIS A 311 -6.75 6.29 18.03
CA HIS A 311 -6.45 7.57 17.36
C HIS A 311 -4.95 7.77 17.12
N ASP A 312 -4.28 6.73 16.61
CA ASP A 312 -2.83 6.71 16.45
C ASP A 312 -2.37 7.59 15.28
N ILE A 313 -1.16 8.13 15.36
CA ILE A 313 -0.54 8.93 14.30
C ILE A 313 0.55 8.10 13.62
N LEU A 314 0.44 7.96 12.30
CA LEU A 314 1.45 7.35 11.44
C LEU A 314 2.33 8.43 10.82
N SER A 315 3.64 8.22 10.87
CA SER A 315 4.60 9.01 10.09
C SER A 315 5.77 8.18 9.58
N PHE A 316 6.43 8.71 8.56
CA PHE A 316 7.64 8.17 7.98
C PHE A 316 8.70 9.25 8.00
N HIS A 317 9.89 8.92 8.51
CA HIS A 317 11.03 9.82 8.53
C HIS A 317 12.18 9.15 7.80
N GLY A 318 12.88 9.89 6.96
CA GLY A 318 14.00 9.30 6.25
C GLY A 318 14.34 10.03 4.98
N GLY A 319 15.00 9.31 4.08
CA GLY A 319 15.67 9.90 2.92
C GLY A 319 16.73 10.92 3.31
N ALA A 320 17.60 11.27 2.38
CA ALA A 320 18.50 12.42 2.46
C ALA A 320 19.16 12.53 1.11
N ALA A 321 18.88 13.58 0.33
CA ALA A 321 19.45 13.70 -1.02
C ALA A 321 20.98 13.56 -0.97
N PRO A 322 21.61 12.78 -1.86
CA PRO A 322 21.05 12.13 -3.05
C PRO A 322 20.42 10.73 -2.82
N ALA A 323 20.29 10.27 -1.57
CA ALA A 323 19.64 9.02 -1.21
C ALA A 323 18.12 9.23 -0.96
N TRP A 324 17.36 9.30 -2.04
CA TRP A 324 15.92 9.55 -1.97
C TRP A 324 15.13 8.29 -1.64
N SER A 325 14.04 8.43 -0.89
CA SER A 325 13.14 7.33 -0.57
C SER A 325 11.72 7.66 -1.01
N PHE A 326 11.22 6.87 -1.96
CA PHE A 326 9.86 6.95 -2.47
C PHE A 326 8.97 6.00 -1.68
N LEU A 327 7.77 6.44 -1.31
CA LEU A 327 6.78 5.66 -0.59
C LEU A 327 5.45 5.70 -1.35
N ASP A 328 4.80 4.54 -1.47
CA ASP A 328 3.49 4.43 -2.13
C ASP A 328 2.64 3.30 -1.53
N ASP A 329 1.35 3.29 -1.87
CA ASP A 329 0.35 2.28 -1.49
C ASP A 329 0.36 1.93 0.01
N ILE A 330 0.38 2.98 0.85
CA ILE A 330 0.37 2.83 2.30
C ILE A 330 -0.96 2.20 2.76
N THR A 331 -0.84 1.17 3.60
CA THR A 331 -1.94 0.44 4.19
C THR A 331 -1.78 0.34 5.69
N VAL A 332 -2.89 0.45 6.42
CA VAL A 332 -2.98 0.12 7.84
C VAL A 332 -4.19 -0.77 8.03
N PHE A 333 -3.92 -2.06 8.23
CA PHE A 333 -4.98 -3.05 8.37
C PHE A 333 -4.97 -3.67 9.75
N GLN A 334 -6.16 -3.93 10.30
CA GLN A 334 -6.29 -4.74 11.50
C GLN A 334 -5.89 -6.20 11.18
N VAL A 335 -5.22 -6.87 12.12
CA VAL A 335 -4.74 -8.27 11.98
C VAL A 335 -5.37 -9.21 13.01
#